data_AF-A8XTR3-F1
#
_entry.id   AF-A8XTR3-F1
#
_cell.length_a   1.000
_cell.length_b   1.000
_cell.length_c   1.000
_cell.angle_alpha   90.00
_cell.angle_beta   90.00
_cell.angle_gamma   90.00
#
_symmetry.space_group_name_H-M   'P 1'
#
loop_
_entity.id
_entity.type
_entity.pdbx_description
1 polymer ?
#
loop_
_entity_poly.entity_id
_entity_poly.type
_entity_poly.pdbx_seq_one_letter_code
_entity_poly.pdbx_strand_id
1 'polypeptide(L)'
;MIDEYSYQFNPTRVFFYSFFLLYIGFLVLPVLVLPLYISVFRSNRERERETAVYPITLHFYRLIYVYYSVFILEFVVFQAVLRHYPASFKPYTMENFSISYAIFLLAILLMFNLAYTHQALLSLLALQRFLLYFFPDLESRINFGMKNTTRLIYGIHSLCLLPFLLFSILTRIAFWFGRADLYGPSVTTNFLNTQITVIIFLPIAVSRGVVSFTTDSKNDAKTDFDTSFMSFQLDFLSTPLLIEIPYLFCNRRNVEEMRKRLSFKYLWSKIWNRNNQVGGIDNSDNQIFIVQSTHS
;
A
#
# COMPACT_ATOMS: atom_id res chain seq x y z
N MET A 1 26.90 37.05 26.09
CA MET A 1 27.23 36.02 25.08
C MET A 1 26.45 34.76 25.40
N ILE A 2 25.13 34.85 25.30
CA ILE A 2 24.19 33.72 25.31
C ILE A 2 23.19 34.10 24.23
N ASP A 3 23.63 34.00 22.97
CA ASP A 3 22.76 34.28 21.84
C ASP A 3 21.92 33.03 21.58
N GLU A 4 20.68 33.12 22.05
CA GLU A 4 19.47 32.67 21.38
C GLU A 4 19.59 31.45 20.45
N TYR A 5 19.55 30.26 21.05
CA TYR A 5 18.87 29.12 20.43
C TYR A 5 17.34 29.32 20.52
N SER A 6 16.84 30.42 19.98
CA SER A 6 15.40 30.57 19.77
C SER A 6 15.02 29.59 18.64
N TYR A 7 14.50 28.42 19.04
CA TYR A 7 13.82 27.50 18.14
C TYR A 7 12.65 28.26 17.50
N GLN A 8 12.92 28.89 16.36
CA GLN A 8 11.92 29.65 15.64
C GLN A 8 10.84 28.65 15.19
N PHE A 9 9.65 28.76 15.78
CA PHE A 9 8.51 27.91 15.49
C PHE A 9 8.22 27.96 13.98
N ASN A 10 8.44 26.85 13.28
CA ASN A 10 8.18 26.75 11.85
C ASN A 10 6.87 25.96 11.64
N PRO A 11 5.75 26.64 11.33
CA PRO A 11 4.44 25.99 11.19
C PRO A 11 4.42 24.95 10.06
N THR A 12 5.20 25.15 9.00
CA THR A 12 5.31 24.21 7.88
C THR A 12 5.95 22.89 8.33
N ARG A 13 7.03 22.95 9.12
CA ARG A 13 7.67 21.75 9.68
C ARG A 13 6.74 21.02 10.64
N VAL A 14 6.04 21.76 11.51
CA VAL A 14 5.05 21.18 12.45
C VAL A 14 3.94 20.46 11.69
N PHE A 15 3.38 21.08 10.63
CA PHE A 15 2.39 20.43 9.77
C PHE A 15 2.91 19.12 9.16
N PHE A 16 4.13 19.13 8.60
CA PHE A 16 4.75 17.95 8.04
C PHE A 16 5.00 16.84 9.07
N TYR A 17 5.45 17.18 10.28
CA TYR A 17 5.65 16.19 11.35
C TYR A 17 4.33 15.62 11.87
N SER A 18 3.29 16.44 12.02
CA SER A 18 1.95 15.98 12.41
C SER A 18 1.37 15.02 11.36
N PHE A 19 1.49 15.38 10.08
CA PHE A 19 1.08 14.52 8.97
C PHE A 19 1.85 13.19 8.97
N PHE A 20 3.15 13.26 9.23
CA PHE A 20 4.01 12.08 9.32
C PHE A 20 3.65 11.16 10.50
N LEU A 21 3.34 11.71 11.67
CA LEU A 21 2.87 10.92 12.82
C LEU A 21 1.55 10.20 12.52
N LEU A 22 0.63 10.87 11.83
CA LEU A 22 -0.62 10.27 11.37
C LEU A 22 -0.34 9.11 10.40
N TYR A 23 0.55 9.32 9.43
CA TYR A 23 0.98 8.29 8.48
C TYR A 23 1.58 7.05 9.18
N ILE A 24 2.48 7.24 10.15
CA ILE A 24 2.99 6.12 10.97
C ILE A 24 1.85 5.40 11.68
N GLY A 25 0.92 6.16 12.30
CA GLY A 25 -0.22 5.61 13.02
C GLY A 25 -1.05 4.65 12.15
N PHE A 26 -1.29 5.01 10.89
CA PHE A 26 -2.00 4.16 9.94
C PHE A 26 -1.22 2.90 9.53
N LEU A 27 0.11 2.92 9.56
CA LEU A 27 0.95 1.76 9.23
C LEU A 27 1.09 0.74 10.36
N VAL A 28 0.82 1.12 11.61
CA VAL A 28 0.95 0.21 12.77
C VAL A 28 0.09 -1.03 12.58
N LEU A 29 -1.19 -0.86 12.25
CA LEU A 29 -2.12 -1.97 12.13
C LEU A 29 -1.74 -2.97 11.01
N PRO A 30 -1.47 -2.55 9.76
CA PRO A 30 -1.07 -3.50 8.71
C PRO A 30 0.24 -4.22 9.04
N VAL A 31 1.23 -3.53 9.63
CA VAL A 31 2.48 -4.18 10.07
C VAL A 31 2.22 -5.26 11.13
N LEU A 32 1.27 -5.04 12.04
CA LEU A 32 0.89 -6.04 13.04
C LEU A 32 0.13 -7.24 12.45
N VAL A 33 -0.67 -7.02 11.40
CA VAL A 33 -1.45 -8.08 10.73
C VAL A 33 -0.58 -8.90 9.77
N LEU A 34 0.41 -8.28 9.14
CA LEU A 34 1.34 -8.88 8.19
C LEU A 34 1.90 -10.26 8.58
N PRO A 35 2.45 -10.50 9.80
CA PRO A 35 2.97 -11.82 10.16
C PRO A 35 1.90 -12.91 10.14
N LEU A 36 0.67 -12.61 10.58
CA LEU A 36 -0.45 -13.54 10.51
C LEU A 36 -0.85 -13.80 9.06
N TYR A 37 -0.96 -12.73 8.26
CA TYR A 37 -1.25 -12.81 6.83
C TYR A 37 -0.26 -13.73 6.08
N ILE A 38 1.04 -13.46 6.19
CA ILE A 38 2.10 -14.25 5.54
C ILE A 38 2.01 -15.70 5.97
N SER A 39 1.81 -15.91 7.27
CA SER A 39 1.79 -17.24 7.86
C SER A 39 0.60 -18.07 7.38
N VAL A 40 -0.60 -17.49 7.30
CA VAL A 40 -1.80 -18.17 6.79
C VAL A 40 -1.67 -18.42 5.29
N PHE A 41 -1.22 -17.42 4.52
CA PHE A 41 -1.01 -17.56 3.07
C PHE A 41 -0.07 -18.70 2.74
N ARG A 42 1.08 -18.79 3.42
CA ARG A 42 2.05 -19.87 3.21
C ARG A 42 1.47 -21.25 3.55
N SER A 43 0.63 -21.33 4.58
CA SER A 43 -0.01 -22.58 5.01
C SER A 43 -0.99 -23.12 3.96
N ASN A 44 -1.65 -22.22 3.24
CA ASN A 44 -2.69 -22.58 2.27
C ASN A 44 -2.21 -22.61 0.82
N ARG A 45 -0.99 -22.13 0.55
CA ARG A 45 -0.42 -21.94 -0.79
C ARG A 45 -0.54 -23.14 -1.72
N GLU A 46 -0.12 -24.33 -1.28
CA GLU A 46 -0.10 -25.51 -2.16
C GLU A 46 -1.50 -25.90 -2.64
N ARG A 47 -2.51 -25.76 -1.76
CA ARG A 47 -3.91 -26.04 -2.11
C ARG A 47 -4.53 -24.91 -2.92
N GLU A 48 -4.23 -23.66 -2.57
CA GLU A 48 -4.75 -22.51 -3.32
C GLU A 48 -4.22 -22.50 -4.75
N ARG A 49 -3.02 -23.04 -5.01
CA ARG A 49 -2.41 -23.13 -6.35
C ARG A 49 -3.28 -23.81 -7.40
N GLU A 50 -4.17 -24.70 -6.98
CA GLU A 50 -5.09 -25.43 -7.86
C GLU A 50 -6.33 -24.60 -8.23
N THR A 51 -6.55 -23.45 -7.57
CA THR A 51 -7.72 -22.61 -7.78
C THR A 51 -7.53 -21.61 -8.92
N ALA A 52 -8.63 -21.34 -9.63
CA ALA A 52 -8.75 -20.29 -10.65
C ALA A 52 -8.25 -18.90 -10.19
N VAL A 53 -8.46 -18.60 -8.92
CA VAL A 53 -8.22 -17.29 -8.32
C VAL A 53 -6.78 -17.12 -7.80
N TYR A 54 -6.01 -18.20 -7.75
CA TYR A 54 -4.63 -18.18 -7.27
C TYR A 54 -3.72 -17.12 -7.90
N PRO A 55 -3.76 -16.86 -9.22
CA PRO A 55 -2.88 -15.86 -9.79
C PRO A 55 -3.13 -14.46 -9.19
N ILE A 56 -4.39 -14.14 -8.86
CA ILE A 56 -4.79 -12.87 -8.26
C ILE A 56 -4.39 -12.85 -6.78
N THR A 57 -4.66 -13.92 -6.01
CA THR A 57 -4.27 -13.96 -4.59
C THR A 57 -2.75 -13.96 -4.41
N LEU A 58 -2.01 -14.64 -5.29
CA LEU A 58 -0.56 -14.60 -5.33
C LEU A 58 -0.04 -13.21 -5.70
N HIS A 59 -0.70 -12.52 -6.64
CA HIS A 59 -0.35 -11.15 -6.96
C HIS A 59 -0.57 -10.25 -5.74
N PHE A 60 -1.70 -10.32 -5.05
CA PHE A 60 -1.96 -9.57 -3.81
C PHE A 60 -0.92 -9.86 -2.71
N TYR A 61 -0.53 -11.13 -2.54
CA TYR A 61 0.56 -11.49 -1.62
C TYR A 61 1.88 -10.81 -1.97
N ARG A 62 2.23 -10.75 -3.26
CA ARG A 62 3.44 -10.04 -3.72
C ARG A 62 3.28 -8.52 -3.60
N LEU A 63 2.10 -8.00 -3.89
CA LEU A 63 1.75 -6.59 -3.89
C LEU A 63 1.97 -5.96 -2.52
N ILE A 64 1.65 -6.68 -1.45
CA ILE A 64 1.89 -6.25 -0.06
C ILE A 64 3.39 -5.91 0.17
N TYR A 65 4.32 -6.76 -0.29
CA TYR A 65 5.75 -6.48 -0.15
C TYR A 65 6.19 -5.24 -0.95
N VAL A 66 5.61 -5.05 -2.13
CA VAL A 66 5.87 -3.86 -2.95
C VAL A 66 5.37 -2.62 -2.22
N TYR A 67 4.16 -2.65 -1.66
CA TYR A 67 3.60 -1.56 -0.85
C TYR A 67 4.53 -1.14 0.29
N TYR A 68 4.96 -2.09 1.12
CA TYR A 68 5.89 -1.77 2.22
C TYR A 68 7.23 -1.23 1.72
N SER A 69 7.73 -1.75 0.59
CA SER A 69 8.98 -1.22 -0.01
C SER A 69 8.82 0.22 -0.48
N VAL A 70 7.67 0.57 -1.06
CA VAL A 70 7.37 1.95 -1.49
C VAL A 70 7.15 2.87 -0.29
N PHE A 71 6.47 2.44 0.77
CA PHE A 71 6.35 3.20 2.00
C PHE A 71 7.71 3.52 2.64
N ILE A 72 8.62 2.55 2.67
CA ILE A 72 9.99 2.77 3.17
C ILE A 72 10.73 3.78 2.28
N LEU A 73 10.61 3.66 0.95
CA LEU A 73 11.20 4.60 0.00
C LEU A 73 10.67 6.02 0.21
N GLU A 74 9.35 6.19 0.30
CA GLU A 74 8.71 7.48 0.58
C GLU A 74 9.24 8.10 1.87
N PHE A 75 9.35 7.30 2.94
CA PHE A 75 9.88 7.77 4.21
C PHE A 75 11.32 8.29 4.08
N VAL A 76 12.21 7.51 3.45
CA VAL A 76 13.62 7.89 3.27
C VAL A 76 13.74 9.17 2.45
N VAL A 77 13.00 9.26 1.33
CA VAL A 77 13.04 10.40 0.44
C VAL A 77 12.44 11.64 1.12
N PHE A 78 11.34 11.49 1.85
CA PHE A 78 10.73 12.58 2.62
C PHE A 78 11.71 13.17 3.63
N GLN A 79 12.46 12.33 4.37
CA GLN A 79 13.50 12.81 5.28
C GLN A 79 14.63 13.54 4.55
N ALA A 80 15.04 13.05 3.38
CA ALA A 80 16.05 13.71 2.55
C ALA A 80 15.58 15.09 2.05
N VAL A 81 14.32 15.19 1.63
CA VAL A 81 13.66 16.44 1.22
C VAL A 81 13.63 17.42 2.40
N LEU A 82 13.13 17.02 3.58
CA LEU A 82 13.05 17.89 4.76
C LEU A 82 14.42 18.42 5.23
N ARG A 83 15.49 17.64 5.07
CA ARG A 83 16.86 18.08 5.41
C ARG A 83 17.40 19.11 4.44
N HIS A 84 17.03 19.03 3.16
CA HIS A 84 17.55 19.90 2.11
C HIS A 84 16.81 21.24 2.02
N TYR A 85 15.54 21.29 2.43
CA TYR A 85 14.75 22.52 2.36
C TYR A 85 14.79 23.33 3.68
N PRO A 86 15.43 24.52 3.69
CA PRO A 86 15.50 25.37 4.87
C PRO A 86 14.11 25.92 5.23
N ALA A 87 13.98 26.35 6.50
CA ALA A 87 12.75 26.90 7.07
C ALA A 87 12.09 28.03 6.26
N SER A 88 12.90 28.75 5.47
CA SER A 88 12.52 29.90 4.66
C SER A 88 12.05 29.54 3.23
N PHE A 89 11.96 28.25 2.89
CA PHE A 89 11.62 27.81 1.54
C PHE A 89 10.18 28.20 1.18
N LYS A 90 10.03 29.05 0.15
CA LYS A 90 8.74 29.29 -0.49
C LYS A 90 8.49 28.15 -1.48
N PRO A 91 7.43 27.34 -1.32
CA PRO A 91 7.18 26.14 -2.14
C PRO A 91 6.97 26.41 -3.64
N TYR A 92 6.95 27.68 -4.05
CA TYR A 92 6.66 28.12 -5.42
C TYR A 92 7.89 28.56 -6.22
N THR A 93 9.08 28.70 -5.63
CA THR A 93 10.30 29.03 -6.39
C THR A 93 10.90 27.74 -6.98
N MET A 94 10.42 27.39 -8.17
CA MET A 94 10.65 26.16 -8.93
C MET A 94 12.02 26.05 -9.62
N GLU A 95 13.04 26.81 -9.21
CA GLU A 95 14.33 26.83 -9.94
C GLU A 95 15.20 25.59 -9.70
N ASN A 96 15.00 24.84 -8.61
CA ASN A 96 15.79 23.65 -8.30
C ASN A 96 14.92 22.39 -8.19
N PHE A 97 14.63 21.77 -9.33
CA PHE A 97 14.09 20.41 -9.38
C PHE A 97 15.17 19.42 -8.90
N SER A 98 15.14 19.09 -7.61
CA SER A 98 16.05 18.10 -7.03
C SER A 98 15.65 16.69 -7.47
N ILE A 99 16.65 15.83 -7.72
CA ILE A 99 16.46 14.40 -7.99
C ILE A 99 15.61 13.75 -6.89
N SER A 100 15.77 14.15 -5.63
CA SER A 100 14.97 13.65 -4.50
C SER A 100 13.49 13.94 -4.65
N TYR A 101 13.13 15.12 -5.18
CA TYR A 101 11.72 15.48 -5.44
C TYR A 101 11.14 14.65 -6.59
N ALA A 102 11.92 14.39 -7.64
CA ALA A 102 11.53 13.51 -8.74
C ALA A 102 11.23 12.08 -8.26
N ILE A 103 12.11 11.53 -7.41
CA ILE A 103 11.94 10.20 -6.83
C ILE A 103 10.70 10.17 -5.92
N PHE A 104 10.46 11.22 -5.14
CA PHE A 104 9.27 11.33 -4.30
C PHE A 104 7.98 11.28 -5.13
N LEU A 105 7.91 12.06 -6.21
CA LEU A 105 6.76 12.05 -7.12
C LEU A 105 6.57 10.69 -7.82
N LEU A 106 7.66 10.02 -8.18
CA LEU A 106 7.61 8.68 -8.77
C LEU A 106 7.09 7.64 -7.77
N ALA A 107 7.51 7.71 -6.51
CA ALA A 107 7.03 6.83 -5.45
C ALA A 107 5.52 7.03 -5.21
N ILE A 108 5.06 8.29 -5.17
CA ILE A 108 3.64 8.63 -5.10
C ILE A 108 2.90 8.03 -6.30
N LEU A 109 3.38 8.26 -7.53
CA LEU A 109 2.74 7.71 -8.74
C LEU A 109 2.64 6.18 -8.70
N LEU A 110 3.67 5.51 -8.20
CA LEU A 110 3.68 4.06 -8.01
C LEU A 110 2.60 3.65 -6.99
N MET A 111 2.52 4.29 -5.83
CA MET A 111 1.48 4.02 -4.82
C MET A 111 0.06 4.12 -5.41
N PHE A 112 -0.19 5.14 -6.21
CA PHE A 112 -1.46 5.31 -6.90
C PHE A 112 -1.73 4.11 -7.79
N ASN A 113 -0.77 3.77 -8.65
CA ASN A 113 -0.92 2.65 -9.57
C ASN A 113 -1.23 1.33 -8.86
N LEU A 114 -0.55 1.05 -7.75
CA LEU A 114 -0.78 -0.16 -6.97
C LEU A 114 -2.21 -0.20 -6.40
N ALA A 115 -2.73 0.92 -5.89
CA ALA A 115 -4.05 0.95 -5.24
C ALA A 115 -5.19 0.87 -6.24
N TYR A 116 -5.10 1.60 -7.35
CA TYR A 116 -6.11 1.51 -8.41
C TYR A 116 -6.12 0.12 -9.05
N THR A 117 -4.94 -0.50 -9.22
CA THR A 117 -4.86 -1.87 -9.71
C THR A 117 -5.48 -2.85 -8.70
N HIS A 118 -5.21 -2.67 -7.41
CA HIS A 118 -5.84 -3.48 -6.36
C HIS A 118 -7.38 -3.37 -6.41
N GLN A 119 -7.92 -2.15 -6.48
CA GLN A 119 -9.37 -1.93 -6.58
C GLN A 119 -9.97 -2.55 -7.85
N ALA A 120 -9.30 -2.40 -9.01
CA ALA A 120 -9.73 -3.00 -10.27
C ALA A 120 -9.69 -4.55 -10.23
N LEU A 121 -8.69 -5.14 -9.57
CA LEU A 121 -8.61 -6.59 -9.41
C LEU A 121 -9.69 -7.12 -8.46
N LEU A 122 -10.02 -6.39 -7.39
CA LEU A 122 -11.13 -6.73 -6.51
C LEU A 122 -12.47 -6.68 -7.25
N SER A 123 -12.71 -5.63 -8.05
CA SER A 123 -13.94 -5.51 -8.83
C SER A 123 -14.04 -6.61 -9.88
N LEU A 124 -12.93 -6.95 -10.55
CA LEU A 124 -12.87 -8.05 -11.50
C LEU A 124 -13.12 -9.40 -10.83
N LEU A 125 -12.56 -9.64 -9.64
CA LEU A 125 -12.79 -10.87 -8.88
C LEU A 125 -14.26 -10.99 -8.44
N ALA A 126 -14.88 -9.89 -8.02
CA ALA A 126 -16.29 -9.86 -7.68
C ALA A 126 -17.17 -10.13 -8.90
N LEU A 127 -16.86 -9.52 -10.05
CA LEU A 127 -17.54 -9.75 -11.32
C LEU A 127 -17.38 -11.20 -11.79
N GLN A 128 -16.18 -11.77 -11.69
CA GLN A 128 -15.93 -13.18 -11.98
C GLN A 128 -16.82 -14.08 -11.13
N ARG A 129 -16.89 -13.86 -9.81
CA ARG A 129 -17.74 -14.66 -8.91
C ARG A 129 -19.22 -14.51 -9.22
N PHE A 130 -19.66 -13.28 -9.52
CA PHE A 130 -21.03 -13.01 -9.96
C PHE A 130 -21.37 -13.79 -11.23
N LEU A 131 -20.52 -13.71 -12.25
CA LEU A 131 -20.75 -14.38 -13.53
C LEU A 131 -20.75 -15.91 -13.38
N LEU A 132 -19.83 -16.48 -12.60
CA LEU A 132 -19.80 -17.92 -12.35
C LEU A 132 -21.03 -18.41 -11.56
N TYR A 133 -21.59 -17.58 -10.68
CA TYR A 133 -22.80 -17.91 -9.92
C TYR A 133 -24.06 -17.91 -10.79
N PHE A 134 -24.24 -16.88 -11.62
CA PHE A 134 -25.44 -16.75 -12.47
C PHE A 134 -25.35 -17.49 -13.81
N PHE A 135 -24.13 -17.71 -14.32
CA PHE A 135 -23.87 -18.34 -15.62
C PHE A 135 -22.74 -19.39 -15.52
N PRO A 136 -23.03 -20.58 -14.97
CA PRO A 136 -22.03 -21.64 -14.80
C PRO A 136 -21.33 -22.03 -16.12
N ASP A 137 -22.02 -21.94 -17.25
CA ASP A 137 -21.47 -22.21 -18.59
C ASP A 137 -20.26 -21.33 -18.96
N LEU A 138 -20.08 -20.20 -18.27
CA LEU A 138 -18.94 -19.30 -18.46
C LEU A 138 -17.66 -19.77 -17.76
N GLU A 139 -17.69 -20.85 -16.98
CA GLU A 139 -16.52 -21.34 -16.23
C GLU A 139 -15.29 -21.54 -17.13
N SER A 140 -15.48 -22.20 -18.28
CA SER A 140 -14.41 -22.45 -19.25
C SER A 140 -13.85 -21.18 -19.91
N ARG A 141 -14.64 -20.09 -19.96
CA ARG A 141 -14.25 -18.81 -20.60
C ARG A 141 -13.64 -17.81 -19.63
N ILE A 142 -14.07 -17.83 -18.38
CA ILE A 142 -13.65 -16.87 -17.34
C ILE A 142 -12.46 -17.40 -16.54
N ASN A 143 -12.33 -18.72 -16.41
CA ASN A 143 -11.22 -19.31 -15.68
C ASN A 143 -9.95 -19.34 -16.55
N PHE A 144 -9.18 -18.26 -16.47
CA PHE A 144 -7.93 -18.12 -17.21
C PHE A 144 -6.78 -18.84 -16.50
N GLY A 145 -5.94 -19.53 -17.27
CA GLY A 145 -4.69 -20.07 -16.75
C GLY A 145 -3.73 -18.99 -16.26
N MET A 146 -2.81 -19.35 -15.37
CA MET A 146 -1.83 -18.47 -14.70
C MET A 146 -1.19 -17.43 -15.63
N LYS A 147 -0.77 -17.82 -16.83
CA LYS A 147 -0.11 -16.95 -17.82
C LYS A 147 -1.02 -15.83 -18.31
N ASN A 148 -2.28 -16.13 -18.59
CA ASN A 148 -3.24 -15.16 -19.12
C ASN A 148 -3.68 -14.19 -18.01
N THR A 149 -3.95 -14.70 -16.81
CA THR A 149 -4.27 -13.85 -15.65
C THR A 149 -3.12 -12.93 -15.29
N THR A 150 -1.87 -13.41 -15.37
CA THR A 150 -0.68 -12.57 -15.15
C THR A 150 -0.58 -11.45 -16.19
N ARG A 151 -0.80 -11.75 -17.48
CA ARG A 151 -0.83 -10.72 -18.55
C ARG A 151 -1.94 -9.70 -18.31
N LEU A 152 -3.12 -10.16 -17.90
CA LEU A 152 -4.25 -9.31 -17.56
C LEU A 152 -3.90 -8.36 -16.41
N ILE A 153 -3.25 -8.86 -15.34
CA ILE A 153 -2.83 -8.04 -14.20
C ILE A 153 -1.87 -6.93 -14.64
N TYR A 154 -0.84 -7.23 -15.43
CA TYR A 154 0.07 -6.19 -15.95
C TYR A 154 -0.61 -5.24 -16.94
N GLY A 155 -1.61 -5.72 -17.69
CA GLY A 155 -2.47 -4.89 -18.52
C GLY A 155 -3.26 -3.88 -17.69
N ILE A 156 -3.84 -4.31 -16.55
CA ILE A 156 -4.55 -3.43 -15.62
C ILE A 156 -3.59 -2.40 -15.01
N HIS A 157 -2.40 -2.79 -14.55
CA HIS A 157 -1.40 -1.84 -14.08
C HIS A 157 -1.10 -0.77 -15.14
N SER A 158 -0.88 -1.19 -16.40
CA SER A 158 -0.59 -0.27 -17.50
C SER A 158 -1.76 0.67 -17.77
N LEU A 159 -2.99 0.14 -17.78
CA LEU A 159 -4.21 0.90 -17.99
C LEU A 159 -4.44 1.93 -16.87
N CYS A 160 -4.23 1.54 -15.61
CA CYS A 160 -4.36 2.43 -14.46
C CYS A 160 -3.26 3.51 -14.43
N LEU A 161 -2.09 3.28 -15.04
CA LEU A 161 -0.99 4.25 -15.09
C LEU A 161 -1.22 5.33 -16.16
N LEU A 162 -1.83 4.96 -17.29
CA LEU A 162 -1.94 5.80 -18.49
C LEU A 162 -2.61 7.16 -18.23
N PRO A 163 -3.73 7.27 -17.48
CA PRO A 163 -4.34 8.56 -17.16
C PRO A 163 -3.39 9.50 -16.42
N PHE A 164 -2.60 9.00 -15.46
CA PHE A 164 -1.65 9.81 -14.71
C PHE A 164 -0.51 10.33 -15.59
N LEU A 165 0.00 9.49 -16.50
CA LEU A 165 1.01 9.90 -17.47
C LEU A 165 0.47 10.97 -18.42
N LEU A 166 -0.75 10.78 -18.95
CA LEU A 166 -1.39 11.78 -19.81
C LEU A 166 -1.60 13.09 -19.07
N PHE A 167 -2.13 13.06 -17.84
CA PHE A 167 -2.31 14.27 -17.03
C PHE A 167 -0.96 14.96 -16.75
N SER A 168 0.08 14.19 -16.41
CA SER A 168 1.42 14.74 -16.21
C SER A 168 2.02 15.35 -17.48
N ILE A 169 1.74 14.80 -18.66
CA ILE A 169 2.21 15.36 -19.93
C ILE A 169 1.44 16.63 -20.27
N LEU A 170 0.11 16.61 -20.15
CA LEU A 170 -0.77 17.75 -20.45
C LEU A 170 -0.49 18.95 -19.55
N THR A 171 -0.27 18.72 -18.25
CA THR A 171 0.11 19.78 -17.30
C THR A 171 1.45 20.41 -17.67
N ARG A 172 2.44 19.62 -18.11
CA ARG A 172 3.75 20.12 -18.56
C ARG A 172 3.65 20.91 -19.86
N ILE A 173 2.86 20.43 -20.82
CA ILE A 173 2.60 21.15 -22.08
C ILE A 173 1.92 22.48 -21.78
N ALA A 174 0.87 22.49 -20.95
CA ALA A 174 0.15 23.71 -20.59
C ALA A 174 1.06 24.72 -19.88
N PHE A 175 1.91 24.25 -18.97
CA PHE A 175 2.92 25.09 -18.33
C PHE A 175 3.89 25.70 -19.35
N TRP A 176 4.38 24.92 -20.31
CA TRP A 176 5.29 25.40 -21.36
C TRP A 176 4.67 26.51 -22.22
N PHE A 177 3.36 26.45 -22.48
CA PHE A 177 2.60 27.48 -23.18
C PHE A 177 2.09 28.62 -22.27
N GLY A 178 2.52 28.68 -21.01
CA GLY A 178 2.12 29.74 -20.07
C GLY A 178 0.67 29.63 -19.59
N ARG A 179 0.01 28.47 -19.78
CA ARG A 179 -1.36 28.20 -19.32
C ARG A 179 -1.41 27.29 -18.09
N ALA A 180 -0.60 27.61 -17.10
CA ALA A 180 -0.59 26.87 -15.83
C ALA A 180 -1.91 27.04 -15.03
N ASP A 181 -2.66 28.10 -15.32
CA ASP A 181 -3.99 28.39 -14.78
C ASP A 181 -5.04 27.32 -15.15
N LEU A 182 -4.93 26.71 -16.33
CA LEU A 182 -5.84 25.65 -16.80
C LEU A 182 -5.76 24.35 -16.00
N TYR A 183 -4.66 24.10 -15.29
CA TYR A 183 -4.43 22.86 -14.53
C TYR A 183 -4.15 23.16 -13.05
N GLY A 184 -4.86 24.14 -12.51
CA GLY A 184 -4.80 24.46 -11.09
C GLY A 184 -5.19 23.28 -10.18
N PRO A 185 -5.05 23.46 -8.85
CA PRO A 185 -5.34 22.43 -7.85
C PRO A 185 -6.74 21.80 -8.00
N SER A 186 -7.74 22.61 -8.37
CA SER A 186 -9.12 22.17 -8.61
C SER A 186 -9.27 21.19 -9.78
N VAL A 187 -8.51 21.36 -10.86
CA VAL A 187 -8.51 20.45 -12.01
C VAL A 187 -7.80 19.15 -11.68
N THR A 188 -6.75 19.22 -10.85
CA THR A 188 -6.05 18.03 -10.35
C THR A 188 -6.94 17.21 -9.43
N THR A 189 -7.65 17.83 -8.48
CA THR A 189 -8.60 17.13 -7.60
C THR A 189 -9.78 16.57 -8.38
N ASN A 190 -10.32 17.31 -9.35
CA ASN A 190 -11.40 16.81 -10.20
C ASN A 190 -10.93 15.62 -11.05
N PHE A 191 -9.71 15.64 -11.59
CA PHE A 191 -9.15 14.51 -12.32
C PHE A 191 -9.04 13.25 -11.44
N LEU A 192 -8.50 13.39 -10.22
CA LEU A 192 -8.39 12.29 -9.27
C LEU A 192 -9.75 11.75 -8.81
N ASN A 193 -10.70 12.63 -8.47
CA ASN A 193 -12.07 12.25 -8.10
C ASN A 193 -12.82 11.57 -9.25
N THR A 194 -12.56 11.98 -10.50
CA THR A 194 -13.16 11.35 -11.69
C THR A 194 -12.62 9.94 -11.89
N GLN A 195 -11.33 9.66 -11.62
CA GLN A 195 -10.77 8.30 -11.71
C GLN A 195 -11.39 7.35 -10.68
N ILE A 196 -11.57 7.81 -9.44
CA ILE A 196 -12.28 7.06 -8.38
C ILE A 196 -13.72 6.75 -8.83
N THR A 197 -14.40 7.75 -9.42
CA THR A 197 -15.79 7.60 -9.89
C THR A 197 -15.91 6.61 -11.05
N VAL A 198 -15.02 6.67 -12.04
CA VAL A 198 -15.09 5.80 -13.23
C VAL A 198 -14.76 4.34 -12.89
N ILE A 199 -13.84 4.08 -11.97
CA ILE A 199 -13.39 2.72 -11.63
C ILE A 199 -14.29 2.06 -10.56
N ILE A 200 -14.81 2.83 -9.60
CA ILE A 200 -15.61 2.30 -8.48
C ILE A 200 -17.12 2.44 -8.75
N PHE A 201 -17.58 3.50 -9.42
CA PHE A 201 -19.00 3.80 -9.53
C PHE A 201 -19.66 3.37 -10.84
N LEU A 202 -19.00 2.78 -11.83
CA LEU A 202 -19.74 2.30 -13.02
C LEU A 202 -20.91 1.34 -12.65
N PRO A 203 -20.81 0.48 -11.62
CA PRO A 203 -21.96 -0.29 -11.12
C PRO A 203 -22.82 0.44 -10.07
N ILE A 204 -22.25 1.36 -9.29
CA ILE A 204 -22.90 2.03 -8.14
C ILE A 204 -23.64 3.32 -8.57
N ALA A 205 -23.12 4.10 -9.52
CA ALA A 205 -23.79 5.26 -10.11
C ALA A 205 -25.01 4.87 -10.96
N VAL A 206 -25.05 3.63 -11.50
CA VAL A 206 -26.26 3.08 -12.10
C VAL A 206 -27.29 2.70 -11.01
N SER A 207 -26.84 2.36 -9.80
CA SER A 207 -27.72 1.98 -8.67
C SER A 207 -28.18 3.17 -7.83
N ARG A 208 -27.45 4.29 -7.84
CA ARG A 208 -27.79 5.53 -7.13
C ARG A 208 -27.94 6.65 -8.15
N GLY A 209 -29.14 6.76 -8.71
CA GLY A 209 -29.50 7.93 -9.51
C GLY A 209 -29.23 9.21 -8.71
N VAL A 210 -28.51 10.14 -9.36
CA VAL A 210 -28.48 11.59 -9.09
C VAL A 210 -28.15 11.99 -7.63
N VAL A 211 -26.93 12.49 -7.41
CA VAL A 211 -26.67 13.49 -6.35
C VAL A 211 -25.78 14.60 -6.91
N SER A 212 -26.46 15.65 -7.36
CA SER A 212 -26.14 17.09 -7.35
C SER A 212 -24.67 17.52 -7.18
N PHE A 213 -24.03 17.83 -8.31
CA PHE A 213 -22.87 18.72 -8.38
C PHE A 213 -23.34 20.17 -8.61
N THR A 214 -23.80 20.84 -7.54
CA THR A 214 -23.81 22.31 -7.49
C THR A 214 -23.69 22.76 -6.04
N THR A 215 -22.49 23.16 -5.62
CA THR A 215 -22.35 24.12 -4.52
C THR A 215 -21.45 25.25 -4.98
N ASP A 216 -22.08 26.41 -5.04
CA ASP A 216 -21.54 27.73 -5.23
C ASP A 216 -20.91 28.20 -3.91
N SER A 217 -19.62 28.55 -3.89
CA SER A 217 -19.00 29.42 -2.88
C SER A 217 -17.52 29.65 -3.21
N LYS A 218 -17.17 30.88 -3.55
CA LYS A 218 -15.82 31.32 -3.92
C LYS A 218 -14.81 31.36 -2.76
N ASN A 219 -15.14 30.88 -1.56
CA ASN A 219 -14.25 30.94 -0.39
C ASN A 219 -13.85 29.59 0.24
N ASP A 220 -14.36 28.45 -0.26
CA ASP A 220 -14.15 27.13 0.39
C ASP A 220 -13.17 26.19 -0.35
N ALA A 221 -12.57 26.65 -1.45
CA ALA A 221 -11.71 25.82 -2.30
C ALA A 221 -10.47 25.25 -1.59
N LYS A 222 -9.95 25.92 -0.56
CA LYS A 222 -8.81 25.43 0.23
C LYS A 222 -9.22 24.32 1.20
N THR A 223 -10.36 24.51 1.88
CA THR A 223 -10.90 23.53 2.83
C THR A 223 -11.36 22.26 2.12
N ASP A 224 -11.97 22.39 0.94
CA ASP A 224 -12.36 21.26 0.10
C ASP A 224 -11.15 20.50 -0.47
N PHE A 225 -10.08 21.22 -0.82
CA PHE A 225 -8.81 20.63 -1.28
C PHE A 225 -8.15 19.80 -0.16
N ASP A 226 -8.01 20.38 1.03
CA ASP A 226 -7.39 19.71 2.17
C ASP A 226 -8.20 18.46 2.57
N THR A 227 -9.54 18.55 2.55
CA THR A 227 -10.43 17.42 2.87
C THR A 227 -10.38 16.31 1.81
N SER A 228 -10.34 16.67 0.52
CA SER A 228 -10.22 15.70 -0.59
C SER A 228 -8.88 14.99 -0.59
N PHE A 229 -7.79 15.74 -0.36
CA PHE A 229 -6.44 15.19 -0.32
C PHE A 229 -6.23 14.25 0.88
N MET A 230 -6.79 14.58 2.05
CA MET A 230 -6.75 13.70 3.22
C MET A 230 -7.55 12.42 3.02
N SER A 231 -8.77 12.52 2.48
CA SER A 231 -9.62 11.36 2.17
C SER A 231 -8.92 10.42 1.19
N PHE A 232 -8.31 11.01 0.16
CA PHE A 232 -7.52 10.29 -0.83
C PHE A 232 -6.39 9.50 -0.16
N GLN A 233 -5.55 10.12 0.68
CA GLN A 233 -4.43 9.43 1.34
C GLN A 233 -4.85 8.25 2.21
N LEU A 234 -6.01 8.33 2.86
CA LEU A 234 -6.55 7.24 3.68
C LEU A 234 -6.83 5.97 2.86
N ASP A 235 -7.28 6.10 1.61
CA ASP A 235 -7.55 4.95 0.73
C ASP A 235 -6.26 4.19 0.38
N PHE A 236 -5.14 4.89 0.16
CA PHE A 236 -3.85 4.25 -0.13
C PHE A 236 -3.24 3.62 1.12
N LEU A 237 -3.32 4.32 2.26
CA LEU A 237 -2.81 3.82 3.54
C LEU A 237 -3.56 2.60 4.03
N SER A 238 -4.87 2.52 3.74
CA SER A 238 -5.69 1.37 4.09
C SER A 238 -5.57 0.20 3.11
N THR A 239 -4.97 0.38 1.93
CA THR A 239 -4.90 -0.69 0.90
C THR A 239 -4.24 -1.99 1.41
N PRO A 240 -3.09 -1.98 2.11
CA PRO A 240 -2.53 -3.21 2.68
C PRO A 240 -3.50 -3.93 3.61
N LEU A 241 -4.21 -3.20 4.48
CA LEU A 241 -5.24 -3.78 5.34
C LEU A 241 -6.42 -4.35 4.55
N LEU A 242 -6.83 -3.66 3.48
CA LEU A 242 -7.88 -4.13 2.57
C LEU A 242 -7.47 -5.38 1.78
N ILE A 243 -6.17 -5.70 1.70
CA ILE A 243 -5.70 -6.99 1.18
C ILE A 243 -5.64 -8.03 2.30
N GLU A 244 -4.99 -7.69 3.41
CA GLU A 244 -4.66 -8.62 4.49
C GLU A 244 -5.90 -9.12 5.23
N ILE A 245 -6.79 -8.21 5.65
CA ILE A 245 -7.98 -8.55 6.45
C ILE A 245 -8.94 -9.41 5.63
N PRO A 246 -9.39 -9.01 4.42
CA PRO A 246 -10.26 -9.88 3.63
C PRO A 246 -9.63 -11.22 3.34
N TYR A 247 -8.34 -11.32 3.04
CA TYR A 247 -7.71 -12.63 2.85
C TYR A 247 -7.81 -13.49 4.11
N LEU A 248 -7.52 -12.96 5.28
CA LEU A 248 -7.58 -13.71 6.55
C LEU A 248 -8.99 -14.19 6.90
N PHE A 249 -10.01 -13.37 6.63
CA PHE A 249 -11.38 -13.63 7.07
C PHE A 249 -12.32 -14.18 5.98
N CYS A 250 -11.98 -14.08 4.69
CA CYS A 250 -12.87 -14.49 3.59
C CYS A 250 -13.03 -16.00 3.41
N ASN A 251 -12.19 -16.80 4.07
CA ASN A 251 -12.18 -18.25 3.93
C ASN A 251 -12.18 -18.89 5.31
N ARG A 252 -13.14 -19.78 5.57
CA ARG A 252 -13.24 -20.55 6.82
C ARG A 252 -11.91 -21.22 7.16
N ARG A 253 -11.19 -21.74 6.17
CA ARG A 253 -9.88 -22.38 6.36
C ARG A 253 -8.82 -21.38 6.82
N ASN A 254 -8.84 -20.16 6.28
CA ASN A 254 -7.90 -19.10 6.66
C ASN A 254 -8.14 -18.70 8.13
N VAL A 255 -9.41 -18.61 8.53
CA VAL A 255 -9.80 -18.34 9.93
C VAL A 255 -9.39 -19.48 10.86
N GLU A 256 -9.56 -20.74 10.46
CA GLU A 256 -9.13 -21.90 11.24
C GLU A 256 -7.60 -21.94 11.42
N GLU A 257 -6.83 -21.68 10.36
CA GLU A 257 -5.37 -21.58 10.44
C GLU A 257 -4.91 -20.40 11.29
N MET A 258 -5.55 -19.24 11.17
CA MET A 258 -5.30 -18.09 12.02
C MET A 258 -5.58 -18.42 13.49
N ARG A 259 -6.72 -19.07 13.80
CA ARG A 259 -7.09 -19.49 15.16
C ARG A 259 -6.10 -20.49 15.75
N LYS A 260 -5.58 -21.44 14.96
CA LYS A 260 -4.52 -22.36 15.42
C LYS A 260 -3.27 -21.61 15.86
N ARG A 261 -2.88 -20.56 15.11
CA ARG A 261 -1.68 -19.77 15.37
C ARG A 261 -1.84 -18.75 16.50
N LEU A 262 -3.06 -18.23 16.68
CA LEU A 262 -3.44 -17.36 17.80
C LEU A 262 -3.80 -18.14 19.07
N SER A 263 -3.95 -19.47 18.99
CA SER A 263 -4.24 -20.32 20.15
C SER A 263 -3.16 -20.12 21.21
N PHE A 264 -3.58 -19.60 22.37
CA PHE A 264 -2.72 -19.29 23.51
C PHE A 264 -1.84 -20.48 23.91
N LYS A 265 -2.30 -21.72 23.68
CA LYS A 265 -1.53 -22.95 23.94
C LYS A 265 -0.27 -23.08 23.07
N TYR A 266 -0.31 -22.65 21.80
CA TYR A 266 0.86 -22.69 20.90
C TYR A 266 1.85 -21.56 21.21
N LEU A 267 1.35 -20.35 21.46
CA LEU A 267 2.17 -19.21 21.87
C LEU A 267 2.85 -19.47 23.22
N TRP A 268 2.10 -19.98 24.20
CA TRP A 268 2.60 -20.31 25.52
C TRP A 268 3.59 -21.48 25.50
N SER A 269 3.34 -22.55 24.74
CA SER A 269 4.30 -23.67 24.65
C SER A 269 5.61 -23.27 23.98
N LYS A 270 5.57 -22.37 22.99
CA LYS A 270 6.77 -21.88 22.30
C LYS A 270 7.59 -20.89 23.14
N ILE A 271 6.93 -20.09 23.98
CA ILE A 271 7.60 -19.19 24.94
C ILE A 271 8.17 -20.01 26.11
N TRP A 272 7.41 -20.96 26.66
CA TRP A 272 7.86 -21.80 27.77
C TRP A 272 8.98 -22.77 27.39
N ASN A 273 8.91 -23.41 26.20
CA ASN A 273 9.97 -24.31 25.74
C ASN A 273 11.27 -23.59 25.37
N ARG A 274 11.24 -22.28 25.06
CA ARG A 274 12.46 -21.50 24.89
C ARG A 274 13.20 -21.26 26.21
N ASN A 275 12.49 -21.14 27.33
CA ASN A 275 13.12 -20.99 28.64
C ASN A 275 13.76 -22.30 29.15
N ASN A 276 13.27 -23.46 28.70
CA ASN A 276 13.83 -24.76 29.10
C ASN A 276 15.08 -25.17 28.30
N GLN A 277 15.39 -24.50 27.18
CA GLN A 277 16.57 -24.81 26.36
C GLN A 277 17.80 -23.95 26.67
N VAL A 278 17.69 -22.94 27.53
CA VAL A 278 18.84 -22.09 27.93
C VAL A 278 19.48 -22.58 29.25
N GLY A 279 18.94 -23.63 29.86
CA GLY A 279 19.46 -24.22 31.11
C GLY A 279 20.29 -25.50 30.94
N GLY A 280 20.48 -26.01 29.73
CA GLY A 280 21.17 -27.28 29.46
C GLY A 280 22.52 -27.09 28.77
N ILE A 281 23.49 -26.48 29.46
CA ILE A 281 24.90 -26.75 29.16
C ILE A 281 25.23 -28.01 29.95
N ASP A 282 24.92 -29.18 29.37
CA ASP A 282 25.35 -30.45 29.90
C ASP A 282 26.86 -30.59 29.67
N ASN A 283 27.55 -30.70 30.79
CA ASN A 283 28.99 -30.73 30.95
C ASN A 283 29.51 -32.16 30.72
N SER A 284 29.24 -32.75 29.54
CA SER A 284 29.55 -34.17 29.26
C SER A 284 30.61 -34.43 28.18
N ASP A 285 31.26 -33.40 27.63
CA ASP A 285 32.24 -33.59 26.53
C ASP A 285 33.71 -33.55 26.97
N ASN A 286 34.01 -33.54 28.28
CA ASN A 286 35.39 -33.37 28.78
C ASN A 286 36.09 -34.63 29.33
N GLN A 287 35.70 -35.84 28.92
CA GLN A 287 36.36 -37.07 29.40
C GLN A 287 36.89 -38.06 28.34
N ILE A 288 36.96 -37.72 27.05
CA ILE A 288 37.38 -38.73 26.03
C ILE A 288 38.71 -38.42 25.31
N PHE A 289 39.41 -37.31 25.58
CA PHE A 289 40.60 -36.93 24.79
C PHE A 289 41.97 -36.96 25.51
N ILE A 290 42.13 -37.75 26.58
CA ILE A 290 43.45 -37.99 27.19
C ILE A 290 43.73 -39.48 27.39
N VAL A 291 43.61 -40.30 26.33
CA VAL A 291 44.35 -41.58 26.22
C VAL A 291 44.50 -41.92 24.74
N GLN A 292 45.56 -41.45 24.08
CA GLN A 292 46.26 -42.12 22.95
C GLN A 292 47.26 -41.17 22.30
N SER A 293 48.42 -41.00 22.94
CA SER A 293 49.64 -40.55 22.27
C SER A 293 50.83 -41.29 22.86
N THR A 294 50.91 -42.58 22.58
CA THR A 294 52.11 -43.40 22.76
C THR A 294 52.16 -44.38 21.59
N HIS A 295 53.32 -44.42 20.91
CA HIS A 295 53.65 -45.17 19.69
C HIS A 295 53.09 -44.50 18.42
N SER A 296 53.89 -43.93 17.51
CA SER A 296 55.19 -44.35 16.97
C SER A 296 55.89 -43.16 16.30
#